data_AF-X1SJR6-F1
#
_entry.id   AF-X1SJR6-F1
#
_cell.length_a   1.000
_cell.length_b   1.000
_cell.length_c   1.000
_cell.angle_alpha   90.00
_cell.angle_beta   90.00
_cell.angle_gamma   90.00
#
_symmetry.space_group_name_H-M   'P 1'
#
loop_
_entity.id
_entity.type
_entity.pdbx_description
1 polymer ?
#
loop_
_entity_poly.entity_id
_entity_poly.type
_entity_poly.pdbx_seq_one_letter_code
_entity_poly.pdbx_strand_id
1 'polypeptide(L)' 'MGTDDIVVGLDIGSGKVCTVIGELGENDQIEIIGISTAPSLGIRKGV' A
#
# COMPACT_ATOMS: atom_id res chain seq x y z
N MET A 1 -13.88 12.99 15.89
CA MET A 1 -12.65 12.32 15.42
C MET A 1 -12.90 12.07 13.95
N GLY A 2 -12.28 12.87 13.08
CA GLY A 2 -12.37 12.64 11.65
C GLY A 2 -11.75 11.29 11.36
N THR A 3 -12.38 10.51 10.48
CA THR A 3 -11.70 9.39 9.87
C THR A 3 -10.58 9.98 9.03
N ASP A 4 -9.33 9.77 9.44
CA ASP A 4 -8.19 10.13 8.61
C ASP A 4 -8.31 9.39 7.28
N ASP A 5 -8.21 10.12 6.17
CA ASP A 5 -8.39 9.55 4.83
C ASP A 5 -7.12 8.80 4.42
N ILE A 6 -7.09 7.50 4.74
CA ILE A 6 -5.98 6.61 4.44
C ILE A 6 -6.08 6.05 3.02
N VAL A 7 -5.01 6.21 2.25
CA VAL A 7 -4.83 5.64 0.91
C VAL A 7 -3.74 4.58 0.96
N VAL A 8 -3.99 3.43 0.32
CA VAL A 8 -3.03 2.32 0.29
C VAL A 8 -2.71 1.93 -1.15
N GLY A 9 -1.44 2.06 -1.52
CA GLY A 9 -0.88 1.50 -2.74
C GLY A 9 -0.46 0.04 -2.50
N LEU A 10 -0.96 -0.88 -3.32
CA LEU A 10 -0.65 -2.31 -3.26
C LEU A 10 -0.04 -2.79 -4.57
N ASP A 11 1.14 -3.40 -4.50
CA ASP A 11 1.81 -4.04 -5.63
C ASP A 11 2.04 -5.53 -5.31
N ILE A 12 1.51 -6.41 -6.15
CA ILE A 12 1.52 -7.86 -5.94
C ILE A 12 2.48 -8.50 -6.94
N GLY A 13 3.71 -8.71 -6.49
CA GLY A 13 4.70 -9.51 -7.21
C GLY A 13 4.58 -11.01 -6.90
N SER A 14 5.13 -11.84 -7.79
CA SER A 14 5.21 -13.30 -7.59
C SER A 14 6.12 -13.71 -6.44
N GLY A 15 7.10 -12.88 -6.07
CA GLY A 15 8.00 -13.12 -4.93
C GLY A 15 7.59 -12.39 -3.64
N LYS A 16 7.00 -11.19 -3.76
CA LYS A 16 6.63 -10.35 -2.62
C LYS A 16 5.43 -9.48 -2.93
N VAL A 17 4.65 -9.18 -1.92
CA VAL A 17 3.64 -8.12 -1.93
C VAL A 17 4.27 -6.89 -1.29
N CYS A 18 4.18 -5.75 -1.96
CA CYS A 18 4.65 -4.45 -1.46
C CYS A 18 3.46 -3.55 -1.16
N THR A 19 3.57 -2.76 -0.10
CA THR A 19 2.52 -1.82 0.30
C THR A 19 3.13 -0.47 0.66
N VAL A 20 2.45 0.58 0.25
CA VAL A 20 2.73 1.96 0.66
C VAL A 20 1.44 2.55 1.23
N ILE A 21 1.52 3.12 2.42
CA ILE A 21 0.41 3.72 3.15
C ILE A 21 0.64 5.22 3.16
N GLY A 22 -0.36 5.97 2.71
CA GLY A 22 -0.37 7.41 2.77
C GLY A 22 -1.63 7.95 3.43
N GLU A 23 -1.50 9.15 3.98
CA GLU A 23 -2.59 9.93 4.53
C GLU A 23 -2.86 11.11 3.59
N LEU A 24 -4.13 11.35 3.23
CA LEU A 24 -4.52 12.48 2.39
C LEU A 24 -4.69 13.72 3.27
N GLY A 25 -3.77 14.67 3.14
CA GLY A 25 -3.84 15.95 3.84
C GLY A 25 -4.77 16.95 3.16
N GLU A 26 -4.99 18.08 3.83
CA GLU A 26 -5.94 19.15 3.42
C GLU A 26 -5.67 19.76 2.04
N ASN A 27 -4.47 19.59 1.49
CA ASN A 27 -4.05 20.16 0.20
C ASN A 27 -4.11 19.14 -0.96
N ASP A 28 -4.88 18.06 -0.81
CA ASP A 28 -4.88 16.90 -1.72
C ASP A 28 -3.48 16.25 -1.89
N GLN A 29 -2.60 16.48 -0.93
CA GLN A 29 -1.24 15.94 -0.92
C GLN A 29 -1.21 14.67 -0.07
N ILE A 30 -0.61 13.62 -0.63
CA ILE A 30 -0.41 12.36 0.09
C ILE A 30 0.90 12.43 0.86
N GLU A 31 0.85 12.28 2.18
CA GLU A 31 2.01 12.06 3.03
C GLU A 31 2.23 10.56 3.25
N ILE A 32 3.46 10.06 3.05
CA ILE A 32 3.76 8.64 3.20
C ILE A 32 4.07 8.34 4.67
N ILE A 33 3.18 7.60 5.32
CA ILE A 33 3.28 7.25 6.74
C ILE A 33 3.75 5.81 6.98
N GLY A 34 3.79 4.97 5.94
CA GLY A 34 4.23 3.59 6.09
C GLY A 34 4.59 2.91 4.77
N ILE A 35 5.58 2.01 4.84
CA ILE A 35 5.98 1.13 3.72
C ILE A 35 6.22 -0.26 4.31
N SER A 36 5.74 -1.29 3.62
CA SER A 36 5.96 -2.67 4.06
C SER A 36 6.07 -3.63 2.88
N THR A 37 6.70 -4.79 3.13
CA THR A 37 6.72 -5.91 2.20
C THR A 37 6.46 -7.21 2.94
N ALA A 38 5.72 -8.12 2.32
CA ALA A 38 5.52 -9.48 2.82
C ALA A 38 5.90 -10.49 1.73
N PRO A 39 6.42 -11.69 2.09
CA PRO A 39 6.57 -12.79 1.14
C PRO A 39 5.24 -13.05 0.44
N SER A 40 5.27 -13.15 -0.89
CA SER A 40 4.07 -13.52 -1.64
C SER A 40 3.79 -14.99 -1.37
N LEU A 41 2.59 -15.30 -0.86
CA LEU A 41 2.12 -16.68 -0.77
C LEU A 41 1.77 -17.24 -2.17
N GLY A 42 1.73 -16.36 -3.18
CA GLY A 42 1.85 -16.69 -4.59
C GLY A 42 0.90 -15.94 -5.52
N ILE A 43 1.42 -15.60 -6.71
CA ILE A 43 0.77 -15.77 -8.03
C ILE A 43 1.68 -16.75 -8.79
N ARG A 44 1.32 -18.03 -8.87
CA ARG A 44 2.16 -19.04 -9.54
C ARG A 44 1.91 -18.96 -11.06
N LYS A 45 2.83 -18.32 -11.79
CA LYS A 45 2.76 -18.21 -13.27
C LYS A 45 1.47 -17.54 -13.80
N GLY A 46 1.06 -16.42 -13.22
CA GLY A 46 0.04 -15.55 -13.84
C GLY A 46 -1.38 -16.14 -13.93
N VAL A 47 -1.72 -17.09 -13.05
CA VAL A 47 -3.10 -17.52 -12.76
C VAL A 47 -3.46 -17.18 -11.32
#